data_AF-A0A0M3RDQ7-F1
#
_entry.id   AF-A0A0M3RDQ7-F1
#
_cell.length_a   1.000
_cell.length_b   1.000
_cell.length_c   1.000
_cell.angle_alpha   90.00
_cell.angle_beta   90.00
_cell.angle_gamma   90.00
#
_symmetry.space_group_name_H-M   'P 1'
#
loop_
_entity.id
_entity.type
_entity.pdbx_description
1 polymer ?
#
loop_
_entity_poly.entity_id
_entity_poly.type
_entity_poly.pdbx_seq_one_letter_code
_entity_poly.pdbx_strand_id
1 'polypeptide(L)'
;MNKKGWLFLGIAGCLALWAISLFGTGYGYFNSQVGEWLYVKFMGDIIKVTTTAELNKYASFYVGLSIILAFFAFYFYRMFLKLVPVKGGV
;
A
#
# COMPACT_ATOMS: atom_id res chain seq x y z
N MET A 1 17.83 -20.97 13.49
CA MET A 1 17.11 -19.73 13.08
C MET A 1 15.75 -20.12 12.49
N ASN A 2 14.66 -19.53 12.97
CA ASN A 2 13.30 -19.99 12.61
C ASN A 2 12.93 -19.52 11.19
N LYS A 3 13.28 -20.32 10.15
CA LYS A 3 13.13 -19.97 8.71
C LYS A 3 11.70 -19.49 8.36
N LYS A 4 10.68 -20.07 9.00
CA LYS A 4 9.27 -19.69 8.83
C LYS A 4 8.97 -18.26 9.27
N GLY A 5 9.59 -17.78 10.35
CA GLY A 5 9.40 -16.41 10.81
C GLY A 5 10.02 -15.40 9.85
N TRP A 6 11.24 -15.64 9.37
CA TRP A 6 11.91 -14.76 8.41
C TRP A 6 11.15 -14.64 7.08
N LEU A 7 10.42 -15.69 6.66
CA LEU A 7 9.50 -15.62 5.53
C LEU A 7 8.38 -14.58 5.79
N PHE A 8 7.79 -14.57 6.98
CA PHE A 8 6.78 -13.58 7.34
C PHE A 8 7.32 -12.15 7.34
N LEU A 9 8.58 -11.94 7.75
CA LEU A 9 9.22 -10.63 7.66
C LEU A 9 9.37 -10.17 6.20
N GLY A 10 9.80 -11.08 5.31
CA GLY A 10 9.92 -10.78 3.88
C GLY A 10 8.57 -10.40 3.26
N ILE A 11 7.53 -11.19 3.54
CA ILE A 11 6.17 -10.91 3.06
C ILE A 11 5.66 -9.57 3.63
N ALA A 12 5.85 -9.32 4.93
CA ALA A 12 5.45 -8.06 5.56
C ALA A 12 6.15 -6.85 4.92
N GLY A 13 7.45 -6.94 4.66
CA GLY A 13 8.22 -5.89 4.00
C GLY A 13 7.72 -5.59 2.60
N CYS A 14 7.50 -6.61 1.77
CA CYS A 14 6.96 -6.44 0.41
C CYS A 14 5.57 -5.79 0.43
N LEU A 15 4.69 -6.23 1.33
CA LEU A 15 3.35 -5.67 1.47
C LEU A 15 3.38 -4.22 1.97
N ALA A 16 4.29 -3.88 2.90
CA ALA A 16 4.46 -2.52 3.39
C ALA A 16 4.93 -1.57 2.28
N LEU A 17 5.92 -1.97 1.49
CA LEU A 17 6.40 -1.18 0.34
C LEU A 17 5.29 -0.98 -0.69
N TRP A 18 4.51 -2.02 -0.96
CA TRP A 18 3.39 -1.91 -1.89
C TRP A 18 2.29 -0.99 -1.36
N ALA A 19 1.96 -1.08 -0.07
CA ALA A 19 1.03 -0.16 0.59
C ALA A 19 1.49 1.30 0.46
N ILE A 20 2.76 1.60 0.74
CA ILE A 20 3.33 2.94 0.62
C ILE A 20 3.20 3.48 -0.82
N SER A 21 3.52 2.64 -1.82
CA SER A 21 3.42 3.02 -3.23
C SER A 21 1.98 3.37 -3.65
N LEU A 22 1.01 2.54 -3.25
CA LEU A 22 -0.42 2.82 -3.52
C LEU A 22 -0.90 4.06 -2.77
N PHE A 23 -0.49 4.23 -1.52
CA PHE A 23 -0.84 5.42 -0.73
C PHE A 23 -0.29 6.69 -1.37
N GLY A 24 0.98 6.71 -1.79
CA GLY A 24 1.58 7.86 -2.46
C GLY A 24 0.84 8.24 -3.75
N THR A 25 0.47 7.23 -4.55
CA THR A 25 -0.33 7.44 -5.77
C THR A 25 -1.70 8.02 -5.45
N GLY A 26 -2.42 7.42 -4.51
CA GLY A 26 -3.76 7.88 -4.11
C GLY A 26 -3.75 9.27 -3.48
N TYR A 27 -2.77 9.56 -2.62
CA TYR A 27 -2.58 10.89 -2.03
C TYR A 27 -2.26 11.95 -3.09
N GLY A 28 -1.42 11.63 -4.07
CA GLY A 28 -1.15 12.51 -5.20
C GLY A 28 -2.42 12.85 -5.99
N TYR A 29 -3.30 11.87 -6.19
CA TYR A 29 -4.56 12.06 -6.92
C TYR A 29 -5.55 12.93 -6.13
N PHE A 30 -5.66 12.76 -4.81
CA PHE A 30 -6.52 13.62 -3.97
C PHE A 30 -6.11 15.09 -3.97
N ASN A 31 -4.80 15.37 -4.05
CA ASN A 31 -4.28 16.74 -4.06
C ASN A 31 -4.21 17.36 -5.46
N SER A 32 -4.57 16.61 -6.50
CA SER A 32 -4.55 17.07 -7.88
C SER A 32 -5.91 17.64 -8.29
N GLN A 33 -5.91 18.75 -9.04
CA GLN A 33 -7.12 19.33 -9.63
C GLN A 33 -7.08 19.10 -11.15
N VAL A 34 -8.19 18.62 -11.73
CA VAL A 34 -8.30 18.39 -13.17
C VAL A 34 -9.17 19.49 -13.78
N GLY A 35 -8.56 20.36 -14.59
CA GLY A 35 -9.24 21.47 -15.27
C GLY A 35 -9.77 21.15 -16.67
N GLU A 36 -9.17 20.19 -17.39
CA GLU A 36 -9.59 19.79 -18.75
C GLU A 36 -9.59 18.27 -18.92
N TRP A 37 -8.42 17.64 -18.88
CA TRP A 37 -8.27 16.18 -18.88
C TRP A 37 -6.87 15.76 -18.43
N LEU A 38 -6.78 14.64 -17.71
CA LEU A 38 -5.55 14.06 -17.18
C LEU A 38 -5.51 12.57 -17.52
N TYR A 39 -4.39 12.07 -18.03
CA TYR A 39 -4.16 10.63 -18.17
C TYR A 39 -3.50 10.10 -16.91
N VAL A 40 -4.14 9.15 -16.26
CA VAL A 40 -3.64 8.52 -15.03
C VAL A 40 -3.43 7.04 -15.23
N LYS A 41 -2.42 6.48 -14.56
CA LYS A 41 -2.18 5.05 -14.57
C LYS A 41 -2.97 4.40 -13.44
N PHE A 42 -3.96 3.59 -13.79
CA PHE A 42 -4.77 2.84 -12.85
C PHE A 42 -4.61 1.34 -13.11
N MET A 43 -4.09 0.60 -12.13
CA MET A 43 -3.97 -0.87 -12.19
C MET A 43 -3.25 -1.44 -13.43
N GLY A 44 -2.38 -0.65 -14.07
CA GLY A 44 -1.65 -1.05 -15.27
C GLY A 44 -2.17 -0.37 -16.54
N ASP A 45 -3.41 0.08 -16.54
CA ASP A 45 -4.05 0.76 -17.67
C ASP A 45 -3.92 2.28 -17.58
N ILE A 46 -3.90 2.93 -18.73
CA ILE A 46 -3.90 4.40 -18.83
C ILE A 46 -5.35 4.84 -19.04
N ILE A 47 -5.89 5.57 -18.07
CA ILE A 47 -7.28 6.04 -18.07
C ILE A 47 -7.28 7.56 -18.25
N LYS A 48 -8.13 8.06 -19.16
CA LYS A 48 -8.39 9.49 -19.31
C LYS A 48 -9.44 9.93 -18.30
N VAL A 49 -9.09 10.89 -17.46
CA VAL A 49 -9.93 11.45 -16.40
C VAL A 49 -10.23 12.90 -16.74
N THR A 50 -11.49 13.29 -16.76
CA THR A 50 -11.90 14.65 -17.16
C THR A 50 -12.34 15.51 -15.99
N THR A 51 -12.59 14.90 -14.82
CA THR A 51 -13.07 15.63 -13.64
C THR A 51 -12.29 15.24 -12.39
N THR A 52 -12.13 16.20 -11.47
CA THR A 52 -11.55 15.95 -10.14
C THR A 52 -12.35 14.91 -9.36
N ALA A 53 -13.68 14.87 -9.52
CA ALA A 53 -14.53 13.88 -8.86
C ALA A 53 -14.21 12.45 -9.31
N GLU A 54 -13.94 12.25 -10.60
CA GLU A 54 -13.53 10.96 -11.14
C GLU A 54 -12.10 10.60 -10.69
N LEU A 55 -11.18 11.57 -10.66
CA LEU A 55 -9.84 11.38 -10.11
C LEU A 55 -9.87 10.91 -8.65
N ASN A 56 -10.75 11.51 -7.85
CA ASN A 56 -10.95 11.17 -6.44
C ASN A 56 -11.48 9.74 -6.24
N LYS A 57 -12.20 9.16 -7.21
CA LYS A 57 -12.60 7.74 -7.15
C LYS A 57 -11.36 6.86 -7.20
N TYR A 58 -10.48 7.06 -8.18
CA TYR A 58 -9.23 6.31 -8.30
C TYR A 58 -8.32 6.53 -7.09
N ALA A 59 -8.26 7.77 -6.58
CA ALA A 59 -7.55 8.10 -5.35
C ALA A 59 -8.04 7.26 -4.16
N SER A 60 -9.37 7.19 -3.99
CA SER A 60 -10.02 6.43 -2.92
C SER A 60 -9.74 4.93 -3.04
N PHE A 61 -9.73 4.37 -4.26
CA PHE A 61 -9.34 2.98 -4.49
C PHE A 61 -7.90 2.70 -4.09
N TYR A 62 -6.96 3.56 -4.50
CA TYR A 62 -5.55 3.41 -4.16
C TYR A 62 -5.29 3.51 -2.65
N VAL A 63 -5.93 4.46 -1.98
CA VAL A 63 -5.83 4.60 -0.51
C VAL A 63 -6.54 3.46 0.23
N GLY A 64 -7.69 3.01 -0.25
CA GLY A 64 -8.38 1.86 0.35
C GLY A 64 -7.53 0.58 0.28
N LEU A 65 -6.93 0.30 -0.88
CA LEU A 65 -6.04 -0.84 -1.06
C LEU A 65 -4.76 -0.72 -0.24
N SER A 66 -4.18 0.48 -0.12
CA SER A 66 -2.99 0.68 0.69
C SER A 66 -3.23 0.35 2.15
N ILE A 67 -4.39 0.73 2.71
CA ILE A 67 -4.77 0.42 4.09
C ILE A 67 -4.90 -1.10 4.29
N ILE A 68 -5.54 -1.80 3.34
CA ILE A 68 -5.67 -3.26 3.39
C ILE A 68 -4.30 -3.93 3.39
N LEU A 69 -3.40 -3.54 2.49
CA LEU A 69 -2.05 -4.09 2.42
C LEU A 69 -1.23 -3.76 3.68
N ALA A 70 -1.36 -2.55 4.22
CA ALA A 70 -0.70 -2.15 5.46
C ALA A 70 -1.17 -3.00 6.65
N PHE A 71 -2.47 -3.31 6.72
CA PHE A 71 -3.01 -4.20 7.74
C PHE A 71 -2.42 -5.61 7.65
N PHE A 72 -2.34 -6.19 6.44
CA PHE A 72 -1.70 -7.49 6.24
C PHE A 72 -0.21 -7.46 6.55
N ALA A 73 0.50 -6.41 6.13
CA ALA A 73 1.92 -6.21 6.45
C ALA A 73 2.15 -6.23 7.97
N PHE A 74 1.32 -5.48 8.72
CA PHE A 74 1.38 -5.44 10.17
C PHE A 74 1.04 -6.79 10.82
N TYR A 75 0.03 -7.48 10.31
CA TYR A 75 -0.33 -8.82 10.77
C TYR A 75 0.82 -9.82 10.62
N PHE A 76 1.45 -9.87 9.44
CA PHE A 76 2.59 -10.76 9.19
C PHE A 76 3.83 -10.37 10.00
N TYR A 77 4.07 -9.08 10.20
CA TYR A 77 5.14 -8.61 11.07
C TYR A 77 4.94 -9.08 12.52
N ARG A 78 3.71 -9.02 13.05
CA ARG A 78 3.38 -9.58 14.37
C ARG A 78 3.61 -11.10 14.43
N MET A 79 3.30 -11.82 13.36
CA MET A 79 3.59 -13.26 13.27
C MET A 79 5.09 -13.55 13.28
N PHE A 80 5.90 -12.74 12.60
CA PHE A 80 7.35 -12.81 12.66
C PHE A 80 7.86 -12.65 14.09
N LEU A 81 7.43 -11.60 14.81
CA LEU A 81 7.85 -11.33 16.19
C LEU A 81 7.51 -12.47 17.15
N LYS A 82 6.38 -13.15 16.94
CA LYS A 82 5.99 -14.33 17.74
C LYS A 82 6.85 -15.56 17.45
N LEU A 83 7.28 -15.74 16.20
CA LEU A 83 8.00 -16.94 15.76
C LEU A 83 9.53 -16.81 15.88
N VAL A 84 10.05 -15.61 15.75
CA VAL A 84 11.47 -15.30 15.93
C VAL A 84 11.57 -14.45 17.18
N PRO A 85 11.61 -15.07 18.37
CA PRO A 85 11.80 -14.32 19.60
C PRO A 85 13.15 -13.62 19.51
N VAL A 86 13.13 -12.29 19.63
CA VAL A 86 14.34 -11.50 19.83
C VAL A 86 14.88 -11.93 21.19
N LYS A 87 16.02 -12.62 21.23
CA LYS A 87 16.70 -12.89 22.49
C LYS A 87 17.17 -11.55 23.06
N GLY A 88 16.44 -11.00 24.04
CA GLY A 88 16.96 -10.06 25.02
C GLY A 88 16.18 -8.75 25.20
N GLY A 89 15.71 -8.52 26.42
CA GLY A 89 15.22 -7.25 26.99
C GLY A 89 14.01 -7.52 27.88
N VAL A 90 14.11 -7.82 29.18
CA VAL A 90 15.11 -7.52 30.23
C VAL A 90 15.53 -8.81 30.94
#